data_AF-A0A3D0T2Y5-F1
#
_entry.id   AF-A0A3D0T2Y5-F1
#
_cell.length_a   1.000
_cell.length_b   1.000
_cell.length_c   1.000
_cell.angle_alpha   90.00
_cell.angle_beta   90.00
_cell.angle_gamma   90.00
#
_symmetry.space_group_name_H-M   'P 1'
#
loop_
_entity.id
_entity.type
_entity.pdbx_description
1 polymer ?
#
loop_
_entity_poly.entity_id
_entity_poly.type
_entity_poly.pdbx_seq_one_letter_code
_entity_poly.pdbx_strand_id
1 'polypeptide(L)'
;SETKLYQALTNNTVHIAAPRFRPAAIKPELAYGPVLFTTTLVGIGPENDAAPCSMTEPRQHLVLPHLHGAITAITGSDWQKSEGTDSVTLINKMIDKAEFCTILPATWRAALRGYFPSLNEQLLPGATLSKQWLVRAGDTALLSTLYEFTHLSRTNGSLAVLKDELHEPEKVLVKPEPRELVEHITTRYPAIQQAAEGVQSTLDGTYIAAIDYVLNDWQTAQHEQAKESDKPAIRLAQIGRKLDNLQAQLPARIQGSDRTWFILAAYYLGTEHIEDARQLTAQAGANPDLWVDVKQQLPRLQTDYSATRTGFANGAQAVIFVDQVRYVAETLTLLMKGT
;
A
#
# COMPACT_ATOMS: atom_id res chain seq x y z
N SER A 1 -2.16 -19.39 -1.33
CA SER A 1 -3.64 -19.36 -1.24
C SER A 1 -4.05 -19.57 0.21
N GLU A 2 -5.21 -19.06 0.62
CA GLU A 2 -5.72 -19.23 1.99
C GLU A 2 -5.96 -20.71 2.34
N THR A 3 -6.31 -21.55 1.37
CA THR A 3 -6.41 -23.01 1.55
C THR A 3 -5.12 -23.62 2.09
N LYS A 4 -3.95 -23.25 1.52
CA LYS A 4 -2.65 -23.72 2.00
C LYS A 4 -2.33 -23.20 3.40
N LEU A 5 -2.73 -21.96 3.70
CA LEU A 5 -2.55 -21.36 5.02
C LEU A 5 -3.36 -22.10 6.09
N TYR A 6 -4.62 -22.45 5.78
CA TYR A 6 -5.46 -23.22 6.70
C TYR A 6 -4.97 -24.65 6.87
N GLN A 7 -4.49 -25.29 5.81
CA GLN A 7 -3.84 -26.61 5.89
C GLN A 7 -2.59 -26.57 6.77
N ALA A 8 -1.73 -25.55 6.61
CA ALA A 8 -0.55 -25.35 7.43
C ALA A 8 -0.91 -25.21 8.93
N LEU A 9 -1.98 -24.47 9.23
CA LEU A 9 -2.49 -24.31 10.59
C LEU A 9 -2.99 -25.64 11.16
N THR A 10 -3.81 -26.38 10.41
CA THR A 10 -4.30 -27.72 10.81
C THR A 10 -3.13 -28.70 11.03
N ASN A 11 -2.09 -28.63 10.21
CA ASN A 11 -0.94 -29.54 10.25
C ASN A 11 0.14 -29.15 11.28
N ASN A 12 -0.10 -28.16 12.14
CA ASN A 12 0.87 -27.67 13.12
C ASN A 12 2.17 -27.10 12.52
N THR A 13 2.16 -26.65 11.26
CA THR A 13 3.36 -26.03 10.67
C THR A 13 3.41 -24.53 10.93
N VAL A 14 2.29 -23.92 11.32
CA VAL A 14 2.17 -22.53 11.77
C VAL A 14 1.22 -22.45 12.98
N HIS A 15 1.39 -21.45 13.83
CA HIS A 15 0.58 -21.26 15.04
C HIS A 15 -0.66 -20.37 14.81
N ILE A 16 -0.55 -19.41 13.89
CA ILE A 16 -1.59 -18.42 13.60
C ILE A 16 -1.72 -18.30 12.08
N ALA A 17 -2.95 -18.22 11.58
CA ALA A 17 -3.24 -17.80 10.22
C ALA A 17 -3.91 -16.42 10.21
N ALA A 18 -3.42 -15.51 9.37
CA ALA A 18 -3.98 -14.17 9.17
C ALA A 18 -4.62 -14.05 7.77
N PRO A 19 -5.81 -14.61 7.53
CA PRO A 19 -6.47 -14.53 6.23
C PRO A 19 -6.88 -13.09 5.89
N ARG A 20 -7.24 -12.82 4.62
CA ARG A 20 -7.65 -11.47 4.19
C ARG A 20 -8.88 -11.01 4.96
N PHE A 21 -9.91 -11.85 5.02
CA PHE A 21 -11.09 -11.69 5.86
C PHE A 21 -11.53 -13.02 6.43
N ARG A 22 -12.42 -12.97 7.42
CA ARG A 22 -13.10 -14.12 7.97
C ARG A 22 -13.82 -14.90 6.86
N PRO A 23 -13.49 -16.18 6.62
CA PRO A 23 -14.26 -17.02 5.71
C PRO A 23 -15.68 -17.28 6.26
N ALA A 24 -16.65 -17.52 5.37
CA ALA A 24 -18.03 -17.82 5.80
C ALA A 24 -18.12 -19.13 6.61
N ALA A 25 -17.34 -20.13 6.23
CA ALA A 25 -17.27 -21.43 6.90
C ALA A 25 -15.81 -21.73 7.30
N ILE A 26 -15.64 -22.31 8.48
CA ILE A 26 -14.36 -22.87 8.93
C ILE A 26 -14.55 -24.31 9.34
N LYS A 27 -13.45 -25.06 9.32
CA LYS A 27 -13.45 -26.42 9.82
C LYS A 27 -13.51 -26.41 11.36
N PRO A 28 -14.14 -27.42 12.00
CA PRO A 28 -14.30 -27.49 13.45
C PRO A 28 -12.99 -27.46 14.24
N GLU A 29 -11.88 -27.92 13.65
CA GLU A 29 -10.56 -27.91 14.27
C GLU A 29 -9.90 -26.52 14.35
N LEU A 30 -10.52 -25.49 13.76
CA LEU A 30 -10.04 -24.11 13.80
C LEU A 30 -10.95 -23.23 14.65
N ALA A 31 -10.39 -22.18 15.24
CA ALA A 31 -11.12 -21.17 15.99
C ALA A 31 -10.73 -19.76 15.52
N TYR A 32 -11.70 -18.86 15.53
CA TYR A 32 -11.46 -17.45 15.27
C TYR A 32 -10.87 -16.77 16.51
N GLY A 33 -9.81 -16.00 16.30
CA GLY A 33 -9.35 -15.00 17.26
C GLY A 33 -10.30 -13.81 17.35
N PRO A 34 -9.98 -12.79 18.17
CA PRO A 34 -10.75 -11.55 18.24
C PRO A 34 -10.85 -10.85 16.88
N VAL A 35 -11.98 -10.17 16.65
CA VAL A 35 -12.12 -9.22 15.52
C VAL A 35 -11.06 -8.14 15.68
N LEU A 36 -10.27 -7.88 14.64
CA LEU A 36 -9.32 -6.78 14.61
C LEU A 36 -10.04 -5.51 14.15
N PHE A 37 -10.62 -5.55 12.96
CA PHE A 37 -11.49 -4.50 12.43
C PHE A 37 -12.57 -5.09 11.53
N THR A 38 -13.59 -4.28 11.25
CA THR A 38 -14.61 -4.56 10.23
C THR A 38 -14.52 -3.54 9.11
N THR A 39 -14.96 -3.93 7.93
CA THR A 39 -15.06 -3.05 6.77
C THR A 39 -16.39 -3.32 6.08
N THR A 40 -17.09 -2.25 5.74
CA THR A 40 -18.33 -2.32 4.95
C THR A 40 -18.00 -2.72 3.52
N LEU A 41 -18.96 -3.34 2.85
CA LEU A 41 -18.88 -3.61 1.43
C LEU A 41 -19.38 -2.40 0.62
N VAL A 42 -18.75 -2.19 -0.53
CA VAL A 42 -19.12 -1.17 -1.52
C VAL A 42 -19.33 -1.86 -2.85
N GLY A 43 -20.52 -1.71 -3.41
CA GLY A 43 -20.82 -2.07 -4.80
C GLY A 43 -20.20 -1.04 -5.74
N ILE A 44 -19.61 -1.50 -6.83
CA ILE A 44 -18.84 -0.70 -7.78
C ILE A 44 -19.33 -1.05 -9.18
N GLY A 45 -19.51 -0.02 -10.00
CA GLY A 45 -19.90 -0.16 -11.40
C GLY A 45 -19.27 0.93 -12.27
N PRO A 46 -19.53 0.86 -13.59
CA PRO A 46 -19.07 1.87 -14.53
C PRO A 46 -19.70 3.26 -14.28
N GLU A 47 -19.16 4.28 -14.94
CA GLU A 47 -19.66 5.66 -14.88
C GLU A 47 -21.16 5.74 -15.20
N ASN A 48 -21.88 6.62 -14.49
CA ASN A 48 -23.31 6.92 -14.63
C ASN A 48 -24.32 5.91 -14.06
N ASP A 49 -23.88 4.94 -13.25
CA ASP A 49 -24.79 4.07 -12.51
C ASP A 49 -24.97 4.51 -11.04
N ALA A 50 -26.18 4.94 -10.66
CA ALA A 50 -26.50 5.35 -9.30
C ALA A 50 -26.64 4.17 -8.30
N ALA A 51 -26.86 2.95 -8.80
CA ALA A 51 -26.99 1.74 -8.00
C ALA A 51 -26.27 0.58 -8.71
N PRO A 52 -24.92 0.60 -8.75
CA PRO A 52 -24.09 -0.20 -9.63
C PRO A 52 -24.32 -1.72 -9.58
N CYS A 53 -24.79 -2.21 -8.44
CA CYS A 53 -25.07 -3.63 -8.21
C CYS A 53 -26.55 -3.87 -7.83
N SER A 54 -27.46 -3.03 -8.30
CA SER A 54 -28.89 -3.27 -8.13
C SER A 54 -29.32 -4.50 -8.92
N MET A 55 -30.11 -5.36 -8.29
CA MET A 55 -30.73 -6.56 -8.89
C MET A 55 -31.73 -6.23 -10.02
N THR A 56 -32.01 -4.95 -10.27
CA THR A 56 -32.98 -4.48 -11.27
C THR A 56 -32.43 -4.44 -12.70
N GLU A 57 -31.12 -4.46 -12.89
CA GLU A 57 -30.49 -4.47 -14.22
C GLU A 57 -29.94 -5.87 -14.58
N PRO A 58 -29.94 -6.26 -15.87
CA PRO A 58 -29.46 -7.56 -16.33
C PRO A 58 -27.92 -7.59 -16.40
N ARG A 59 -27.24 -7.22 -15.31
CA ARG A 59 -25.78 -7.24 -15.21
C ARG A 59 -25.29 -8.49 -14.50
N GLN A 60 -24.12 -8.96 -14.89
CA GLN A 60 -23.47 -10.03 -14.14
C GLN A 60 -22.93 -9.48 -12.81
N HIS A 61 -23.00 -10.29 -11.77
CA HIS A 61 -22.44 -9.99 -10.46
C HIS A 61 -21.14 -10.77 -10.30
N LEU A 62 -19.99 -10.13 -10.58
CA LEU A 62 -18.69 -10.79 -10.45
C LEU A 62 -17.99 -10.37 -9.17
N VAL A 63 -17.32 -11.32 -8.54
CA VAL A 63 -16.58 -11.09 -7.29
C VAL A 63 -15.27 -11.85 -7.29
N LEU A 64 -14.28 -11.32 -6.59
CA LEU A 64 -13.00 -12.00 -6.41
C LEU A 64 -13.21 -13.40 -5.80
N PRO A 65 -12.58 -14.45 -6.36
CA PRO A 65 -12.79 -15.84 -5.93
C PRO A 65 -12.64 -16.08 -4.43
N HIS A 66 -11.73 -15.34 -3.79
CA HIS A 66 -11.45 -15.47 -2.35
C HIS A 66 -12.45 -14.72 -1.46
N LEU A 67 -13.19 -13.74 -1.99
CA LEU A 67 -14.25 -13.06 -1.25
C LEU A 67 -15.63 -13.67 -1.50
N HIS A 68 -15.80 -14.41 -2.60
CA HIS A 68 -17.07 -15.03 -3.02
C HIS A 68 -17.85 -15.65 -1.87
N GLY A 69 -17.29 -16.61 -1.14
CA GLY A 69 -18.03 -17.31 -0.08
C GLY A 69 -18.52 -16.38 1.04
N ALA A 70 -17.70 -15.40 1.45
CA ALA A 70 -18.08 -14.44 2.46
C ALA A 70 -19.17 -13.48 1.95
N ILE A 71 -19.02 -12.97 0.73
CA ILE A 71 -19.96 -12.02 0.13
C ILE A 71 -21.30 -12.68 -0.17
N THR A 72 -21.35 -13.88 -0.75
CA THR A 72 -22.59 -14.62 -0.96
C THR A 72 -23.33 -14.85 0.36
N ALA A 73 -22.61 -15.21 1.42
CA ALA A 73 -23.20 -15.42 2.74
C ALA A 73 -23.76 -14.12 3.37
N ILE A 74 -23.11 -12.98 3.14
CA ILE A 74 -23.51 -11.67 3.69
C ILE A 74 -24.67 -11.05 2.90
N THR A 75 -24.59 -11.09 1.58
CA THR A 75 -25.52 -10.39 0.68
C THR A 75 -26.74 -11.23 0.31
N GLY A 76 -26.65 -12.57 0.42
CA GLY A 76 -27.69 -13.49 -0.04
C GLY A 76 -27.85 -13.54 -1.57
N SER A 77 -26.99 -12.84 -2.33
CA SER A 77 -27.04 -12.77 -3.79
C SER A 77 -26.16 -13.83 -4.45
N ASP A 78 -26.54 -14.26 -5.66
CA ASP A 78 -25.77 -15.22 -6.45
C ASP A 78 -24.62 -14.51 -7.19
N TRP A 79 -23.51 -14.33 -6.48
CA TRP A 79 -22.28 -13.78 -7.04
C TRP A 79 -21.49 -14.86 -7.78
N GLN A 80 -21.03 -14.57 -8.98
CA GLN A 80 -20.16 -15.44 -9.75
C GLN A 80 -18.68 -15.10 -9.50
N LYS A 81 -17.82 -16.11 -9.47
CA LYS A 81 -16.37 -15.90 -9.31
C LYS A 81 -15.80 -15.28 -10.58
N SER A 82 -15.06 -14.19 -10.46
CA SER A 82 -14.27 -13.66 -11.55
C SER A 82 -13.08 -14.58 -11.88
N GLU A 83 -12.59 -14.50 -13.12
CA GLU A 83 -11.40 -15.25 -13.55
C GLU A 83 -10.09 -14.71 -12.92
N GLY A 84 -10.08 -13.44 -12.51
CA GLY A 84 -8.93 -12.77 -11.90
C GLY A 84 -8.89 -12.91 -10.39
N THR A 85 -7.70 -12.80 -9.80
CA THR A 85 -7.52 -12.96 -8.34
C THR A 85 -7.34 -11.65 -7.58
N ASP A 86 -7.21 -10.52 -8.28
CA ASP A 86 -6.95 -9.21 -7.71
C ASP A 86 -8.00 -8.17 -8.15
N SER A 87 -8.19 -7.16 -7.30
CA SER A 87 -9.20 -6.12 -7.47
C SER A 87 -8.94 -5.20 -8.66
N VAL A 88 -7.68 -4.97 -9.02
CA VAL A 88 -7.33 -4.06 -10.13
C VAL A 88 -7.71 -4.68 -11.47
N THR A 89 -7.36 -5.94 -11.71
CA THR A 89 -7.75 -6.69 -12.92
C THR A 89 -9.26 -6.70 -13.04
N LEU A 90 -9.95 -6.97 -11.93
CA LEU A 90 -11.40 -7.03 -11.90
C LEU A 90 -12.02 -5.67 -12.27
N ILE A 91 -11.53 -4.57 -11.71
CA ILE A 91 -12.01 -3.23 -12.01
C ILE A 91 -11.70 -2.83 -13.46
N ASN A 92 -10.49 -3.07 -13.96
CA ASN A 92 -10.16 -2.77 -15.37
C ASN A 92 -11.08 -3.52 -16.33
N LYS A 93 -11.28 -4.83 -16.12
CA LYS A 93 -12.22 -5.62 -16.92
C LYS A 93 -13.66 -5.07 -16.85
N MET A 94 -14.05 -4.55 -15.68
CA MET A 94 -15.37 -3.94 -15.47
C MET A 94 -15.52 -2.65 -16.27
N ILE A 95 -14.49 -1.79 -16.27
CA ILE A 95 -14.44 -0.55 -17.06
C ILE A 95 -14.46 -0.87 -18.56
N ASP A 96 -13.64 -1.83 -19.01
CA ASP A 96 -13.48 -2.16 -20.42
C ASP A 96 -14.74 -2.78 -21.03
N LYS A 97 -15.43 -3.66 -20.28
CA LYS A 97 -16.59 -4.40 -20.79
C LYS A 97 -17.93 -3.78 -20.40
N ALA A 98 -18.01 -3.05 -19.29
CA ALA A 98 -19.23 -2.46 -18.73
C ALA A 98 -20.43 -3.44 -18.53
N GLU A 99 -20.19 -4.76 -18.57
CA GLU A 99 -21.24 -5.80 -18.55
C GLU A 99 -21.52 -6.39 -17.15
N PHE A 100 -20.72 -6.02 -16.15
CA PHE A 100 -20.84 -6.55 -14.80
C PHE A 100 -20.61 -5.47 -13.76
N CYS A 101 -21.06 -5.74 -12.53
CA CYS A 101 -20.68 -4.98 -11.36
C CYS A 101 -19.84 -5.86 -10.44
N THR A 102 -19.05 -5.22 -9.57
CA THR A 102 -18.29 -5.91 -8.52
C THR A 102 -18.58 -5.30 -7.17
N ILE A 103 -18.25 -6.03 -6.12
CA ILE A 103 -18.32 -5.57 -4.74
C ILE A 103 -16.94 -5.75 -4.09
N LEU A 104 -16.46 -4.73 -3.39
CA LEU A 104 -15.17 -4.75 -2.70
C LEU A 104 -15.31 -4.25 -1.25
N PRO A 105 -14.37 -4.61 -0.37
CA PRO A 105 -14.22 -3.94 0.91
C PRO A 105 -14.01 -2.44 0.73
N ALA A 106 -14.67 -1.60 1.53
CA ALA A 106 -14.54 -0.14 1.47
C ALA A 106 -13.09 0.33 1.68
N THR A 107 -12.34 -0.38 2.53
CA THR A 107 -10.89 -0.18 2.73
C THR A 107 -10.12 -0.32 1.42
N TRP A 108 -10.36 -1.39 0.68
CA TRP A 108 -9.67 -1.64 -0.58
C TRP A 108 -10.09 -0.65 -1.66
N ARG A 109 -11.38 -0.29 -1.70
CA ARG A 109 -11.87 0.73 -2.62
C ARG A 109 -11.24 2.10 -2.34
N ALA A 110 -11.08 2.48 -1.07
CA ALA A 110 -10.45 3.74 -0.69
C ALA A 110 -9.01 3.83 -1.20
N ALA A 111 -8.21 2.77 -0.99
CA ALA A 111 -6.84 2.69 -1.51
C ALA A 111 -6.77 2.80 -3.04
N LEU A 112 -7.80 2.31 -3.76
CA LEU A 112 -7.86 2.35 -5.22
C LEU A 112 -8.47 3.63 -5.82
N ARG A 113 -8.88 4.61 -4.99
CA ARG A 113 -9.60 5.80 -5.48
C ARG A 113 -8.77 6.76 -6.31
N GLY A 114 -7.48 6.90 -6.02
CA GLY A 114 -6.58 7.67 -6.88
C GLY A 114 -6.42 7.07 -8.28
N TYR A 115 -6.51 5.74 -8.39
CA TYR A 115 -6.33 5.00 -9.65
C TYR A 115 -7.59 4.99 -10.51
N PHE A 116 -8.73 4.84 -9.87
CA PHE A 116 -10.03 4.75 -10.52
C PHE A 116 -10.97 5.83 -9.97
N PRO A 117 -10.72 7.11 -10.31
CA PRO A 117 -11.43 8.23 -9.72
C PRO A 117 -12.89 8.34 -10.19
N SER A 118 -13.21 7.80 -11.37
CA SER A 118 -14.51 7.99 -12.01
C SER A 118 -15.53 6.87 -11.75
N LEU A 119 -15.17 5.84 -10.98
CA LEU A 119 -16.10 4.75 -10.66
C LEU A 119 -17.19 5.21 -9.71
N ASN A 120 -18.43 4.81 -10.00
CA ASN A 120 -19.53 4.95 -9.06
C ASN A 120 -19.47 3.89 -7.97
N GLU A 121 -19.79 4.31 -6.74
CA GLU A 121 -19.73 3.51 -5.53
C GLU A 121 -21.07 3.57 -4.80
N GLN A 122 -21.59 2.43 -4.38
CA GLN A 122 -22.73 2.33 -3.46
C GLN A 122 -22.31 1.59 -2.21
N LEU A 123 -22.32 2.29 -1.07
CA LEU A 123 -22.12 1.66 0.22
C LEU A 123 -23.30 0.70 0.50
N LEU A 124 -23.01 -0.46 1.08
CA LEU A 124 -24.00 -1.44 1.50
C LEU A 124 -24.02 -1.51 3.04
N PRO A 125 -24.81 -0.65 3.72
CA PRO A 125 -24.90 -0.65 5.17
C PRO A 125 -25.33 -2.01 5.70
N GLY A 126 -24.65 -2.51 6.72
CA GLY A 126 -24.93 -3.83 7.33
C GLY A 126 -24.22 -5.01 6.65
N ALA A 127 -23.77 -4.86 5.40
CA ALA A 127 -22.95 -5.87 4.73
C ALA A 127 -21.47 -5.65 5.10
N THR A 128 -20.98 -6.38 6.12
CA THR A 128 -19.64 -6.16 6.68
C THR A 128 -18.78 -7.41 6.65
N LEU A 129 -17.50 -7.22 6.33
CA LEU A 129 -16.46 -8.22 6.47
C LEU A 129 -15.65 -7.97 7.75
N SER A 130 -15.26 -9.05 8.42
CA SER A 130 -14.43 -8.99 9.63
C SER A 130 -13.02 -9.47 9.34
N LYS A 131 -12.01 -8.72 9.79
CA LYS A 131 -10.62 -9.18 9.83
C LYS A 131 -10.40 -9.92 11.15
N GLN A 132 -10.12 -11.22 11.07
CA GLN A 132 -9.85 -12.08 12.23
C GLN A 132 -8.68 -13.01 11.90
N TRP A 133 -7.81 -13.21 12.87
CA TRP A 133 -6.85 -14.30 12.81
C TRP A 133 -7.52 -15.63 13.18
N LEU A 134 -6.90 -16.72 12.76
CA LEU A 134 -7.33 -18.09 13.03
C LEU A 134 -6.23 -18.81 13.80
N VAL A 135 -6.64 -19.61 14.76
CA VAL A 135 -5.81 -20.56 15.50
C VAL A 135 -6.46 -21.94 15.43
N ARG A 136 -5.79 -22.98 15.93
CA ARG A 136 -6.47 -24.26 16.16
C ARG A 136 -7.38 -24.15 17.36
N ALA A 137 -8.53 -24.83 17.31
CA ALA A 137 -9.53 -24.80 18.37
C ALA A 137 -8.98 -25.33 19.71
N GLY A 138 -8.00 -26.23 19.70
CA GLY A 138 -7.34 -26.74 20.90
C GLY A 138 -6.31 -25.79 21.53
N ASP A 139 -5.85 -24.77 20.83
CA ASP A 139 -4.78 -23.87 21.30
C ASP A 139 -5.35 -22.72 22.15
N THR A 140 -6.02 -23.08 23.26
CA THR A 140 -6.77 -22.13 24.11
C THR A 140 -5.90 -21.05 24.76
N ALA A 141 -4.66 -21.40 25.15
CA ALA A 141 -3.71 -20.44 25.70
C ALA A 141 -3.33 -19.35 24.68
N LEU A 142 -3.01 -19.76 23.44
CA LEU A 142 -2.71 -18.83 22.35
C LEU A 142 -3.93 -17.96 22.03
N LEU A 143 -5.13 -18.55 22.01
CA LEU A 143 -6.36 -17.80 21.81
C LEU A 143 -6.53 -16.72 22.89
N SER A 144 -6.30 -17.04 24.16
CA SER A 144 -6.33 -16.06 25.27
C SER A 144 -5.33 -14.93 25.05
N THR A 145 -4.08 -15.25 24.68
CA THR A 145 -3.05 -14.26 24.36
C THR A 145 -3.46 -13.34 23.21
N LEU A 146 -4.14 -13.86 22.19
CA LEU A 146 -4.63 -13.03 21.09
C LEU A 146 -5.72 -12.04 21.54
N TYR A 147 -6.61 -12.45 22.45
CA TYR A 147 -7.61 -11.57 23.04
C TYR A 147 -6.96 -10.46 23.87
N GLU A 148 -5.97 -10.79 24.70
CA GLU A 148 -5.21 -9.81 25.48
C GLU A 148 -4.46 -8.84 24.57
N PHE A 149 -3.71 -9.35 23.59
CA PHE A 149 -2.99 -8.54 22.60
C PHE A 149 -3.93 -7.56 21.89
N THR A 150 -5.08 -8.05 21.44
CA THR A 150 -6.05 -7.21 20.71
C THR A 150 -6.72 -6.20 21.63
N HIS A 151 -6.98 -6.55 22.89
CA HIS A 151 -7.46 -5.61 23.89
C HIS A 151 -6.44 -4.48 24.10
N LEU A 152 -5.18 -4.82 24.36
CA LEU A 152 -4.10 -3.84 24.53
C LEU A 152 -3.92 -2.95 23.30
N SER A 153 -3.97 -3.54 22.10
CA SER A 153 -3.83 -2.81 20.84
C SER A 153 -4.99 -1.84 20.57
N ARG A 154 -6.18 -2.11 21.11
CA ARG A 154 -7.31 -1.19 21.08
C ARG A 154 -7.16 -0.08 22.12
N THR A 155 -6.81 -0.43 23.35
CA THR A 155 -6.70 0.54 24.45
C THR A 155 -5.57 1.52 24.23
N ASN A 156 -4.46 1.08 23.62
CA ASN A 156 -3.33 1.95 23.30
C ASN A 156 -3.48 2.69 21.94
N GLY A 157 -4.57 2.48 21.21
CA GLY A 157 -4.86 3.14 19.94
C GLY A 157 -4.09 2.63 18.71
N SER A 158 -3.13 1.70 18.86
CA SER A 158 -2.32 1.19 17.72
C SER A 158 -3.19 0.55 16.63
N LEU A 159 -4.25 -0.17 17.00
CA LEU A 159 -5.16 -0.79 16.04
C LEU A 159 -6.01 0.23 15.29
N ALA A 160 -6.34 1.36 15.92
CA ALA A 160 -7.04 2.46 15.25
C ALA A 160 -6.14 3.13 14.22
N VAL A 161 -4.88 3.42 14.58
CA VAL A 161 -3.87 3.97 13.65
C VAL A 161 -3.70 3.08 12.43
N LEU A 162 -3.48 1.77 12.62
CA LEU A 162 -3.35 0.82 11.51
C LEU A 162 -4.61 0.75 10.64
N LYS A 163 -5.80 0.86 11.25
CA LYS A 163 -7.05 0.88 10.50
C LYS A 163 -7.14 2.17 9.67
N ASP A 164 -6.82 3.32 10.22
CA ASP A 164 -6.90 4.59 9.52
C ASP A 164 -5.90 4.62 8.36
N GLU A 165 -4.66 4.16 8.57
CA GLU A 165 -3.65 3.99 7.53
C GLU A 165 -4.12 3.11 6.35
N LEU A 166 -4.96 2.10 6.61
CA LEU A 166 -5.55 1.25 5.56
C LEU A 166 -6.67 1.94 4.76
N HIS A 167 -7.28 3.00 5.28
CA HIS A 167 -8.32 3.77 4.58
C HIS A 167 -7.77 5.01 3.89
N GLU A 168 -6.57 5.47 4.26
CA GLU A 168 -5.94 6.61 3.61
C GLU A 168 -5.70 6.29 2.12
N PRO A 169 -6.30 7.06 1.20
CA PRO A 169 -6.01 6.89 -0.21
C PRO A 169 -4.53 7.14 -0.45
N GLU A 170 -3.95 6.38 -1.36
CA GLU A 170 -2.55 6.57 -1.70
C GLU A 170 -2.34 8.01 -2.19
N LYS A 171 -1.43 8.73 -1.53
CA LYS A 171 -1.13 10.12 -1.86
C LYS A 171 -0.55 10.14 -3.27
N VAL A 172 -1.30 10.72 -4.21
CA VAL A 172 -0.81 10.99 -5.56
C VAL A 172 0.20 12.13 -5.46
N LEU A 173 1.44 11.84 -5.79
CA LEU A 173 2.52 12.80 -5.75
C LEU A 173 2.39 13.76 -6.93
N VAL A 174 2.43 15.05 -6.62
CA VAL A 174 2.39 16.14 -7.60
C VAL A 174 3.72 16.89 -7.51
N LYS A 175 4.28 17.24 -8.68
CA LYS A 175 5.56 17.94 -8.72
C LYS A 175 5.40 19.30 -8.01
N PRO A 176 6.26 19.63 -7.04
CA PRO A 176 6.21 20.93 -6.37
C PRO A 176 6.42 22.08 -7.36
N GLU A 177 5.64 23.15 -7.22
CA GLU A 177 5.84 24.38 -8.00
C GLU A 177 7.17 25.04 -7.60
N PRO A 178 8.02 25.48 -8.55
CA PRO A 178 9.36 25.98 -8.23
C PRO A 178 9.39 27.12 -7.20
N ARG A 179 8.45 28.07 -7.29
CA ARG A 179 8.39 29.21 -6.37
C ARG A 179 8.01 28.79 -4.95
N GLU A 180 7.03 27.90 -4.84
CA GLU A 180 6.57 27.35 -3.57
C GLU A 180 7.69 26.54 -2.89
N LEU A 181 8.41 25.72 -3.65
CA LEU A 181 9.54 24.96 -3.11
C LEU A 181 10.62 25.87 -2.52
N VAL A 182 11.00 26.95 -3.23
CA VAL A 182 11.98 27.92 -2.71
C VAL A 182 11.49 28.59 -1.43
N GLU A 183 10.20 28.96 -1.38
CA GLU A 183 9.57 29.52 -0.19
C GLU A 183 9.62 28.53 0.98
N HIS A 184 9.26 27.26 0.77
CA HIS A 184 9.28 26.23 1.82
C HIS A 184 10.69 25.89 2.28
N ILE A 185 11.68 25.86 1.38
CA ILE A 185 13.08 25.73 1.76
C ILE A 185 13.51 26.91 2.65
N THR A 186 13.10 28.13 2.31
CA THR A 186 13.49 29.32 3.10
C THR A 186 12.78 29.37 4.46
N THR A 187 11.50 28.97 4.52
CA THR A 187 10.63 29.19 5.69
C THR A 187 10.49 27.98 6.61
N ARG A 188 10.66 26.74 6.10
CA ARG A 188 10.38 25.50 6.85
C ARG A 188 11.62 24.65 7.07
N TYR A 189 12.52 24.53 6.10
CA TYR A 189 13.73 23.70 6.23
C TYR A 189 14.60 24.05 7.44
N PRO A 190 14.80 25.33 7.85
CA PRO A 190 15.64 25.65 9.01
C PRO A 190 15.21 24.94 10.30
N ALA A 191 13.93 24.64 10.46
CA ALA A 191 13.40 23.93 11.63
C ALA A 191 13.85 22.45 11.70
N ILE A 192 14.27 21.87 10.58
CA ILE A 192 14.66 20.46 10.50
C ILE A 192 16.13 20.25 10.11
N GLN A 193 16.83 21.32 9.72
CA GLN A 193 18.19 21.27 9.17
C GLN A 193 19.16 20.49 10.07
N GLN A 194 19.24 20.85 11.35
CA GLN A 194 20.14 20.19 12.31
C GLN A 194 19.83 18.69 12.43
N ALA A 195 18.55 18.33 12.41
CA ALA A 195 18.15 16.94 12.46
C ALA A 195 18.54 16.19 11.18
N ALA A 196 18.36 16.81 10.01
CA ALA A 196 18.73 16.23 8.72
C ALA A 196 20.25 16.00 8.59
N GLU A 197 21.06 16.99 8.99
CA GLU A 197 22.53 16.91 8.99
C GLU A 197 23.06 15.86 9.98
N GLY A 198 22.33 15.62 11.08
CA GLY A 198 22.69 14.64 12.11
C GLY A 198 22.37 13.18 11.77
N VAL A 199 21.60 12.90 10.71
CA VAL A 199 21.25 11.51 10.36
C VAL A 199 22.43 10.81 9.70
N GLN A 200 22.90 9.74 10.34
CA GLN A 200 23.83 8.78 9.74
C GLN A 200 23.04 7.77 8.91
N SER A 201 23.29 7.74 7.62
CA SER A 201 22.57 6.93 6.64
C SER A 201 23.41 6.81 5.37
N THR A 202 23.10 5.83 4.55
CA THR A 202 23.77 5.61 3.28
C THR A 202 23.52 6.70 2.24
N LEU A 203 22.40 7.42 2.34
CA LEU A 203 22.15 8.63 1.57
C LEU A 203 22.30 9.85 2.48
N ASP A 204 22.87 10.91 1.90
CA ASP A 204 23.09 12.19 2.56
C ASP A 204 21.79 12.79 3.15
N GLY A 205 21.94 13.57 4.23
CA GLY A 205 20.85 14.24 4.94
C GLY A 205 19.94 15.08 4.03
N THR A 206 20.48 15.61 2.92
CA THR A 206 19.71 16.34 1.90
C THR A 206 18.64 15.45 1.25
N TYR A 207 18.97 14.21 0.88
CA TYR A 207 18.00 13.27 0.30
C TYR A 207 16.96 12.85 1.34
N ILE A 208 17.36 12.69 2.60
CA ILE A 208 16.45 12.35 3.71
C ILE A 208 15.45 13.48 3.93
N ALA A 209 15.91 14.73 3.98
CA ALA A 209 15.05 15.90 4.08
C ALA A 209 14.12 16.03 2.87
N ALA A 210 14.62 15.77 1.66
CA ALA A 210 13.82 15.80 0.44
C ALA A 210 12.73 14.72 0.42
N ILE A 211 13.01 13.51 0.90
CA ILE A 211 11.99 12.46 1.09
C ILE A 211 10.92 12.95 2.08
N ASP A 212 11.32 13.50 3.22
CA ASP A 212 10.38 14.02 4.21
C ASP A 212 9.53 15.18 3.67
N TYR A 213 10.09 16.02 2.79
CA TYR A 213 9.34 17.07 2.10
C TYR A 213 8.28 16.51 1.15
N VAL A 214 8.67 15.59 0.27
CA VAL A 214 7.75 15.01 -0.72
C VAL A 214 6.57 14.31 -0.03
N LEU A 215 6.82 13.68 1.12
CA LEU A 215 5.80 12.95 1.87
C LEU A 215 4.99 13.88 2.79
N ASN A 216 5.62 14.81 3.48
CA ASN A 216 5.03 15.54 4.62
C ASN A 216 5.08 17.09 4.50
N ASP A 217 5.68 17.64 3.44
CA ASP A 217 5.80 19.08 3.15
C ASP A 217 6.45 19.92 4.28
N TRP A 218 7.15 19.24 5.19
CA TRP A 218 7.70 19.77 6.44
C TRP A 218 6.71 20.51 7.37
N GLN A 219 5.41 20.57 7.05
CA GLN A 219 4.42 21.36 7.81
C GLN A 219 4.30 20.86 9.25
N THR A 220 4.29 19.54 9.44
CA THR A 220 4.19 18.90 10.76
C THR A 220 5.38 19.19 11.67
N ALA A 221 6.51 19.66 11.14
CA ALA A 221 7.69 20.05 11.93
C ALA A 221 7.44 21.26 12.84
N GLN A 222 6.41 22.07 12.54
CA GLN A 222 6.15 23.34 13.22
C GLN A 222 5.07 23.24 14.31
N HIS A 223 4.44 22.08 14.51
CA HIS A 223 3.36 21.91 15.48
C HIS A 223 3.87 21.37 16.81
N GLU A 224 3.81 22.19 17.88
CA GLU A 224 4.18 21.78 19.25
C GLU A 224 3.35 20.58 19.78
N GLN A 225 2.17 20.34 19.20
CA GLN A 225 1.25 19.25 19.57
C GLN A 225 1.38 18.02 18.66
N ALA A 226 2.37 17.98 17.77
CA ALA A 226 2.62 16.81 16.92
C ALA A 226 2.89 15.56 17.77
N LYS A 227 2.43 14.39 17.30
CA LYS A 227 2.73 13.12 17.98
C LYS A 227 4.25 12.91 17.99
N GLU A 228 4.75 12.12 18.93
CA GLU A 228 6.20 11.83 19.03
C GLU A 228 6.77 11.25 17.72
N SER A 229 6.01 10.38 17.06
CA SER A 229 6.33 9.81 15.74
C SER A 229 6.51 10.87 14.65
N ASP A 230 5.83 12.00 14.82
CA ASP A 230 5.76 13.07 13.83
C ASP A 230 6.82 14.13 14.12
N LYS A 231 7.66 13.98 15.14
CA LYS A 231 8.77 14.91 15.36
C LYS A 231 9.82 14.74 14.25
N PRO A 232 10.35 15.83 13.67
CA PRO A 232 11.28 15.77 12.54
C PRO A 232 12.48 14.86 12.78
N ALA A 233 13.13 14.95 13.93
CA ALA A 233 14.28 14.11 14.25
C ALA A 233 13.95 12.60 14.23
N ILE A 234 12.77 12.22 14.72
CA ILE A 234 12.33 10.82 14.72
C ILE A 234 12.03 10.36 13.30
N ARG A 235 11.27 11.15 12.52
CA ARG A 235 10.94 10.84 11.12
C ARG A 235 12.19 10.71 10.25
N LEU A 236 13.10 11.69 10.29
CA LEU A 236 14.32 11.70 9.49
C LEU A 236 15.23 10.51 9.84
N ALA A 237 15.35 10.18 11.13
CA ALA A 237 16.11 8.99 11.54
C ALA A 237 15.45 7.67 11.09
N GLN A 238 14.11 7.59 11.07
CA GLN A 238 13.38 6.45 10.53
C GLN A 238 13.58 6.30 9.02
N ILE A 239 13.54 7.42 8.27
CA ILE A 239 13.84 7.46 6.84
C ILE A 239 15.26 6.92 6.60
N GLY A 240 16.26 7.45 7.31
CA GLY A 240 17.66 7.00 7.18
C GLY A 240 17.82 5.49 7.37
N ARG A 241 17.32 4.95 8.50
CA ARG A 241 17.38 3.50 8.76
C ARG A 241 16.68 2.66 7.69
N LYS A 242 15.55 3.15 7.16
CA LYS A 242 14.84 2.46 6.08
C LYS A 242 15.67 2.46 4.80
N LEU A 243 16.34 3.56 4.44
CA LEU A 243 17.23 3.63 3.28
C LEU A 243 18.41 2.65 3.40
N ASP A 244 19.02 2.54 4.58
CA ASP A 244 20.11 1.58 4.83
C ASP A 244 19.66 0.12 4.62
N ASN A 245 18.48 -0.21 5.15
CA ASN A 245 17.88 -1.54 4.98
C ASN A 245 17.58 -1.86 3.51
N LEU A 246 17.10 -0.87 2.75
CA LEU A 246 16.81 -1.03 1.32
C LEU A 246 18.08 -1.17 0.50
N GLN A 247 19.12 -0.39 0.83
CA GLN A 247 20.43 -0.53 0.20
C GLN A 247 20.99 -1.94 0.38
N ALA A 248 20.87 -2.54 1.57
CA ALA A 248 21.40 -3.88 1.83
C ALA A 248 20.69 -4.97 0.99
N GLN A 249 19.43 -4.74 0.60
CA GLN A 249 18.64 -5.68 -0.20
C GLN A 249 18.90 -5.56 -1.71
N LEU A 250 19.36 -4.41 -2.19
CA LEU A 250 19.58 -4.19 -3.62
C LEU A 250 20.83 -4.92 -4.13
N PRO A 251 20.77 -5.53 -5.33
CA PRO A 251 21.90 -6.24 -5.91
C PRO A 251 23.19 -5.41 -5.94
N ALA A 252 24.32 -6.03 -5.57
CA ALA A 252 25.62 -5.37 -5.53
C ALA A 252 26.14 -4.89 -6.90
N ARG A 253 25.53 -5.32 -8.01
CA ARG A 253 25.88 -4.87 -9.37
C ARG A 253 25.34 -3.48 -9.73
N ILE A 254 24.31 -3.01 -9.02
CA ILE A 254 23.77 -1.65 -9.19
C ILE A 254 24.69 -0.68 -8.44
N GLN A 255 25.31 0.23 -9.18
CA GLN A 255 26.41 1.08 -8.69
C GLN A 255 26.13 2.56 -8.95
N GLY A 256 26.95 3.44 -8.36
CA GLY A 256 26.91 4.88 -8.63
C GLY A 256 25.57 5.55 -8.32
N SER A 257 25.21 6.55 -9.12
CA SER A 257 23.97 7.31 -8.96
C SER A 257 22.71 6.46 -9.22
N ASP A 258 22.80 5.46 -10.10
CA ASP A 258 21.70 4.52 -10.33
C ASP A 258 21.31 3.84 -9.01
N ARG A 259 22.28 3.40 -8.20
CA ARG A 259 22.01 2.79 -6.89
C ARG A 259 21.15 3.69 -6.00
N THR A 260 21.44 4.99 -5.96
CA THR A 260 20.61 5.97 -5.24
C THR A 260 19.18 5.98 -5.76
N TRP A 261 18.97 5.99 -7.08
CA TRP A 261 17.64 5.98 -7.69
C TRP A 261 16.86 4.70 -7.42
N PHE A 262 17.53 3.55 -7.45
CA PHE A 262 16.91 2.29 -7.05
C PHE A 262 16.53 2.27 -5.56
N ILE A 263 17.37 2.84 -4.67
CA ILE A 263 17.03 2.97 -3.24
C ILE A 263 15.78 3.84 -3.07
N LEU A 264 15.71 4.99 -3.74
CA LEU A 264 14.55 5.88 -3.67
C LEU A 264 13.28 5.21 -4.24
N ALA A 265 13.38 4.53 -5.37
CA ALA A 265 12.27 3.79 -5.95
C ALA A 265 11.79 2.67 -5.02
N ALA A 266 12.72 1.93 -4.40
CA ALA A 266 12.42 0.89 -3.43
C ALA A 266 11.85 1.46 -2.11
N TYR A 267 12.20 2.69 -1.74
CA TYR A 267 11.64 3.36 -0.58
C TYR A 267 10.13 3.58 -0.73
N TYR A 268 9.71 3.98 -1.93
CA TYR A 268 8.31 4.21 -2.28
C TYR A 268 7.57 2.90 -2.57
N LEU A 269 8.10 2.07 -3.46
CA LEU A 269 7.40 0.92 -4.03
C LEU A 269 7.72 -0.42 -3.35
N GLY A 270 8.84 -0.52 -2.62
CA GLY A 270 9.36 -1.77 -2.08
C GLY A 270 10.29 -2.51 -3.05
N THR A 271 11.28 -3.22 -2.50
CA THR A 271 12.35 -3.90 -3.25
C THR A 271 11.85 -5.00 -4.19
N GLU A 272 10.82 -5.75 -3.81
CA GLU A 272 10.27 -6.83 -4.63
C GLU A 272 9.64 -6.31 -5.93
N HIS A 273 8.90 -5.19 -5.87
CA HIS A 273 8.35 -4.56 -7.09
C HIS A 273 9.44 -3.94 -7.96
N ILE A 274 10.51 -3.42 -7.36
CA ILE A 274 11.69 -2.99 -8.11
C ILE A 274 12.34 -4.18 -8.83
N GLU A 275 12.42 -5.35 -8.21
CA GLU A 275 12.93 -6.55 -8.86
C GLU A 275 12.01 -7.01 -10.02
N ASP A 276 10.69 -6.94 -9.85
CA ASP A 276 9.75 -7.21 -10.93
C ASP A 276 10.00 -6.27 -12.13
N ALA A 277 10.17 -4.96 -11.89
CA ALA A 277 10.50 -4.01 -12.95
C ALA A 277 11.84 -4.33 -13.63
N ARG A 278 12.86 -4.73 -12.85
CA ARG A 278 14.17 -5.15 -13.39
C ARG A 278 14.05 -6.39 -14.27
N GLN A 279 13.20 -7.35 -13.91
CA GLN A 279 12.93 -8.53 -14.74
C GLN A 279 12.25 -8.14 -16.06
N LEU A 280 11.26 -7.24 -16.01
CA LEU A 280 10.63 -6.70 -17.22
C LEU A 280 11.65 -5.97 -18.12
N THR A 281 12.59 -5.21 -17.53
CA THR A 281 13.67 -4.55 -18.26
C THR A 281 14.58 -5.54 -18.98
N ALA A 282 15.00 -6.60 -18.29
CA ALA A 282 15.82 -7.65 -18.89
C ALA A 282 15.07 -8.39 -20.01
N GLN A 283 13.77 -8.67 -19.83
CA GLN A 283 12.93 -9.29 -20.86
C GLN A 283 12.77 -8.39 -22.10
N ALA A 284 12.78 -7.08 -21.91
CA ALA A 284 12.77 -6.10 -22.99
C ALA A 284 14.15 -5.93 -23.67
N GLY A 285 15.19 -6.65 -23.23
CA GLY A 285 16.54 -6.57 -23.78
C GLY A 285 17.34 -5.34 -23.33
N ALA A 286 16.84 -4.60 -22.33
CA ALA A 286 17.50 -3.43 -21.76
C ALA A 286 18.30 -3.78 -20.49
N ASN A 287 19.08 -2.83 -19.94
CA ASN A 287 19.94 -3.11 -18.80
C ASN A 287 19.18 -2.97 -17.47
N PRO A 288 18.99 -4.06 -16.70
CA PRO A 288 18.23 -4.01 -15.45
C PRO A 288 19.00 -3.36 -14.28
N ASP A 289 20.24 -2.93 -14.49
CA ASP A 289 21.05 -2.25 -13.48
C ASP A 289 21.16 -0.73 -13.73
N LEU A 290 20.61 -0.24 -14.85
CA LEU A 290 20.53 1.19 -15.16
C LEU A 290 19.14 1.72 -14.80
N TRP A 291 19.12 2.81 -14.03
CA TRP A 291 17.87 3.44 -13.62
C TRP A 291 17.07 3.93 -14.82
N VAL A 292 17.72 4.50 -15.84
CA VAL A 292 17.04 5.03 -17.03
C VAL A 292 16.25 3.95 -17.79
N ASP A 293 16.72 2.71 -17.77
CA ASP A 293 16.07 1.58 -18.45
C ASP A 293 14.95 1.00 -17.58
N VAL A 294 15.18 0.85 -16.27
CA VAL A 294 14.16 0.35 -15.34
C VAL A 294 13.02 1.34 -15.14
N LYS A 295 13.34 2.65 -15.13
CA LYS A 295 12.37 3.75 -15.08
C LYS A 295 11.29 3.61 -16.16
N GLN A 296 11.65 3.15 -17.37
CA GLN A 296 10.72 2.97 -18.48
C GLN A 296 9.77 1.77 -18.28
N GLN A 297 10.18 0.76 -17.50
CA GLN A 297 9.37 -0.44 -17.27
C GLN A 297 8.51 -0.35 -16.02
N LEU A 298 8.84 0.52 -15.06
CA LEU A 298 8.06 0.70 -13.83
C LEU A 298 6.56 0.90 -14.07
N PRO A 299 6.08 1.75 -15.00
CA PRO A 299 4.65 1.89 -15.26
C PRO A 299 3.94 0.59 -15.69
N ARG A 300 4.67 -0.35 -16.30
CA ARG A 300 4.09 -1.65 -16.73
C ARG A 300 3.71 -2.54 -15.54
N LEU A 301 4.18 -2.24 -14.33
CA LEU A 301 3.68 -2.88 -13.11
C LEU A 301 2.20 -2.57 -12.82
N GLN A 302 1.56 -1.71 -13.61
CA GLN A 302 0.12 -1.45 -13.55
C GLN A 302 -0.68 -2.21 -14.61
N THR A 303 -0.06 -2.56 -15.73
CA THR A 303 -0.73 -3.19 -16.88
C THR A 303 -0.38 -4.67 -17.03
N ASP A 304 0.88 -5.02 -16.76
CA ASP A 304 1.48 -6.33 -17.06
C ASP A 304 1.83 -7.11 -15.79
N TYR A 305 1.36 -6.64 -14.63
CA TYR A 305 1.67 -7.22 -13.33
C TYR A 305 1.17 -8.65 -13.13
N SER A 306 0.22 -9.12 -13.95
CA SER A 306 -0.19 -10.51 -13.92
C SER A 306 0.95 -11.47 -14.29
N ALA A 307 1.96 -10.99 -15.01
CA ALA A 307 3.18 -11.72 -15.34
C ALA A 307 4.30 -11.54 -14.30
N THR A 308 4.13 -10.68 -13.29
CA THR A 308 5.14 -10.41 -12.27
C THR A 308 4.88 -11.21 -11.00
N ARG A 309 5.92 -11.40 -10.17
CA ARG A 309 5.83 -12.24 -8.97
C ARG A 309 5.03 -11.55 -7.86
N THR A 310 5.25 -10.25 -7.68
CA THR A 310 4.69 -9.49 -6.55
C THR A 310 3.30 -8.95 -6.87
N GLY A 311 2.96 -8.87 -8.16
CA GLY A 311 1.67 -8.38 -8.64
C GLY A 311 1.65 -6.87 -8.80
N PHE A 312 0.44 -6.30 -8.73
CA PHE A 312 0.18 -4.90 -9.07
C PHE A 312 0.98 -3.93 -8.19
N ALA A 313 1.57 -2.92 -8.83
CA ALA A 313 2.15 -1.78 -8.15
C ALA A 313 2.13 -0.52 -9.02
N ASN A 314 2.07 0.64 -8.37
CA ASN A 314 2.10 1.92 -9.05
C ASN A 314 3.51 2.40 -9.34
N GLY A 315 4.15 1.74 -10.29
CA GLY A 315 5.48 2.12 -10.70
C GLY A 315 5.55 3.54 -11.31
N ALA A 316 4.45 4.06 -11.88
CA ALA A 316 4.42 5.45 -12.36
C ALA A 316 4.62 6.46 -11.21
N GLN A 317 3.98 6.26 -10.06
CA GLN A 317 4.21 7.10 -8.89
C GLN A 317 5.60 6.91 -8.28
N ALA A 318 6.17 5.69 -8.34
CA ALA A 318 7.56 5.48 -7.92
C ALA A 318 8.54 6.30 -8.77
N VAL A 319 8.30 6.39 -10.08
CA VAL A 319 9.09 7.26 -10.97
C VAL A 319 8.95 8.72 -10.57
N ILE A 320 7.73 9.19 -10.34
CA ILE A 320 7.45 10.56 -9.93
C ILE A 320 8.13 10.87 -8.58
N PHE A 321 8.06 9.95 -7.62
CA PHE A 321 8.72 10.07 -6.32
C PHE A 321 10.23 10.29 -6.47
N VAL A 322 10.91 9.44 -7.26
CA VAL A 322 12.35 9.57 -7.49
C VAL A 322 12.68 10.92 -8.12
N ASP A 323 11.96 11.33 -9.16
CA ASP A 323 12.21 12.60 -9.85
C ASP A 323 11.97 13.82 -8.93
N GLN A 324 10.97 13.75 -8.04
CA GLN A 324 10.68 14.82 -7.08
C GLN A 324 11.70 14.93 -5.97
N VAL A 325 12.09 13.81 -5.35
CA VAL A 325 13.11 13.79 -4.29
C VAL A 325 14.42 14.35 -4.82
N ARG A 326 14.79 13.98 -6.06
CA ARG A 326 15.95 14.55 -6.75
C ARG A 326 15.85 16.05 -6.91
N TYR A 327 14.74 16.52 -7.47
CA TYR A 327 14.52 17.94 -7.72
C TYR A 327 14.60 18.76 -6.42
N VAL A 328 13.99 18.27 -5.35
CA VAL A 328 14.04 18.92 -4.03
C VAL A 328 15.45 18.90 -3.46
N ALA A 329 16.15 17.76 -3.48
CA ALA A 329 17.50 17.63 -2.96
C ALA A 329 18.52 18.52 -3.72
N GLU A 330 18.43 18.55 -5.05
CA GLU A 330 19.26 19.40 -5.91
C GLU A 330 19.01 20.88 -5.63
N THR A 331 17.73 21.29 -5.53
CA THR A 331 17.35 22.68 -5.23
C THR A 331 17.79 23.11 -3.83
N LEU A 332 17.59 22.25 -2.83
CA LEU A 332 18.06 22.47 -1.46
C LEU A 332 19.57 22.64 -1.41
N THR A 333 20.32 21.76 -2.08
CA THR A 333 21.79 21.85 -2.17
C THR A 333 22.24 23.15 -2.83
N LEU A 334 21.57 23.58 -3.90
CA LEU A 334 21.91 24.82 -4.61
C LEU A 334 21.72 26.04 -3.72
N LEU A 335 20.60 26.11 -2.99
CA LEU A 335 20.28 27.25 -2.13
C LEU A 335 21.19 27.30 -0.89
N MET A 336 21.53 26.14 -0.30
CA MET A 336 22.45 26.08 0.84
C MET A 336 23.90 26.44 0.49
N LYS A 337 24.33 26.22 -0.76
CA LYS A 337 25.67 26.64 -1.22
C LYS A 337 25.77 28.14 -1.50
N GLY A 338 24.64 28.83 -1.64
CA GLY A 338 24.56 30.26 -1.95
C GLY A 338 24.47 31.18 -0.74
N THR A 339 24.40 30.61 0.48
CA THR A 339 24.33 31.31 1.78
C THR A 339 25.64 31.16 2.54
#